data_AF-A0A7W1U532-F1
#
_entry.id   AF-A0A7W1U532-F1
#
_cell.length_a   1.000
_cell.length_b   1.000
_cell.length_c   1.000
_cell.angle_alpha   90.00
_cell.angle_beta   90.00
_cell.angle_gamma   90.00
#
_symmetry.space_group_name_H-M   'P 1'
#
loop_
_entity.id
_entity.type
_entity.pdbx_description
1 polymer ?
#
loop_
_entity_poly.entity_id
_entity_poly.type
_entity_poly.pdbx_seq_one_letter_code
_entity_poly.pdbx_strand_id
1 'polypeptide(L)'
;MLQVHGVQSGFRPVHAKGVVCEGTFTASKEAAALSRAAHFQGTPVPVKIRFSDGAPDPHVPDFSPEAGPRGLAMRFTLPGGEKTDIVAMSHNGFVVGTPAEFLALQKAVVATDPGKPHPWPVENFLGSHPLALKFVQESGGTAPASFGAEAYFSNALSPL
;
A
#
# COMPACT_ATOMS: atom_id res chain seq x y z
N MET A 1 16.10 -16.31 2.78
CA MET A 1 15.41 -15.03 2.50
C MET A 1 14.61 -15.21 1.21
N LEU A 2 13.35 -14.78 1.15
CA LEU A 2 12.52 -14.91 -0.04
C LEU A 2 12.89 -13.80 -1.04
N GLN A 3 13.25 -14.12 -2.28
CA GLN A 3 13.53 -13.13 -3.33
C GLN A 3 12.35 -13.04 -4.28
N VAL A 4 11.65 -11.90 -4.24
CA VAL A 4 10.53 -11.60 -5.14
C VAL A 4 11.08 -11.08 -6.47
N HIS A 5 10.54 -11.58 -7.58
CA HIS A 5 10.91 -11.14 -8.93
C HIS A 5 10.63 -9.64 -9.13
N GLY A 6 11.44 -8.98 -9.97
CA GLY A 6 11.27 -7.56 -10.31
C GLY A 6 11.86 -6.56 -9.31
N VAL A 7 12.34 -7.02 -8.14
CA VAL A 7 13.01 -6.15 -7.16
C VAL A 7 14.39 -5.72 -7.67
N GLN A 8 14.61 -4.40 -7.72
CA GLN A 8 15.88 -3.81 -8.15
C GLN A 8 16.69 -3.27 -6.96
N SER A 9 18.01 -3.48 -6.99
CA SER A 9 18.91 -3.01 -5.92
C SER A 9 18.88 -1.49 -5.79
N GLY A 10 18.88 -0.98 -4.56
CA GLY A 10 18.79 0.46 -4.27
C GLY A 10 17.37 1.03 -4.25
N PHE A 11 16.35 0.25 -4.64
CA PHE A 11 14.95 0.64 -4.61
C PHE A 11 14.16 -0.13 -3.54
N ARG A 12 12.94 0.33 -3.25
CA ARG A 12 12.02 -0.40 -2.36
C ARG A 12 11.54 -1.68 -3.07
N PRO A 13 11.33 -2.80 -2.35
CA PRO A 13 10.89 -4.06 -2.95
C PRO A 13 9.44 -4.03 -3.46
N VAL A 14 8.66 -3.06 -3.00
CA VAL A 14 7.34 -2.66 -3.50
C VAL A 14 7.26 -1.16 -3.36
N HIS A 15 6.37 -0.52 -4.11
CA HIS A 15 6.29 0.93 -4.13
C HIS A 15 7.62 1.63 -4.45
N ALA A 16 8.36 1.09 -5.42
CA ALA A 16 9.69 1.54 -5.79
C ALA A 16 9.69 3.00 -6.27
N LYS A 17 8.76 3.32 -7.18
CA LYS A 17 8.54 4.68 -7.72
C LYS A 17 7.57 5.47 -6.85
N GLY A 18 7.82 6.76 -6.67
CA GLY A 18 6.91 7.65 -5.95
C GLY A 18 7.43 9.07 -5.78
N VAL A 19 6.56 9.95 -5.31
CA VAL A 19 6.83 11.37 -5.08
C VAL A 19 6.60 11.71 -3.61
N VAL A 20 7.44 12.59 -3.06
CA VAL A 20 7.31 13.09 -1.69
C VAL A 20 6.81 14.53 -1.72
N CYS A 21 5.82 14.81 -0.89
CA CYS A 21 5.25 16.13 -0.67
C CYS A 21 5.35 16.48 0.82
N GLU A 22 5.33 17.77 1.13
CA GLU A 22 5.26 18.27 2.50
C GLU A 22 3.98 19.09 2.66
N GLY A 23 3.41 19.09 3.86
CA GLY A 23 2.20 19.83 4.16
C GLY A 23 1.93 19.92 5.65
N THR A 24 0.71 20.34 5.98
CA THR A 24 0.23 20.49 7.36
C THR A 24 -1.14 19.84 7.49
N PHE A 25 -1.34 19.09 8.58
CA PHE A 25 -2.62 18.50 8.93
C PHE A 25 -3.23 19.24 10.12
N THR A 26 -4.51 19.60 10.01
CA THR A 26 -5.30 20.14 11.11
C THR A 26 -6.55 19.29 11.25
N ALA A 27 -6.70 18.63 12.40
CA ALA A 27 -7.88 17.82 12.67
C ALA A 27 -9.15 18.68 12.80
N SER A 28 -10.30 18.11 12.48
CA SER A 28 -11.59 18.74 12.78
C SER A 28 -11.81 18.82 14.30
N LYS A 29 -12.75 19.66 14.74
CA LYS A 29 -13.04 19.86 16.18
C LYS A 29 -13.56 18.60 16.85
N GLU A 30 -14.24 17.74 16.09
CA GLU A 30 -14.87 16.52 16.56
C GLU A 30 -13.85 15.39 16.78
N ALA A 31 -12.66 15.47 16.17
CA ALA A 31 -11.64 14.41 16.23
C ALA A 31 -11.16 14.13 17.66
N ALA A 32 -11.07 15.16 18.51
CA ALA A 32 -10.66 15.02 19.90
C ALA A 32 -11.65 14.20 20.76
N ALA A 33 -12.93 14.17 20.36
CA ALA A 33 -13.94 13.33 21.00
C ALA A 33 -13.76 11.84 20.64
N LEU A 34 -13.19 11.56 19.46
CA LEU A 34 -13.00 10.21 18.93
C LEU A 34 -11.64 9.60 19.29
N SER A 35 -10.59 10.42 19.50
CA SER A 35 -9.23 9.94 19.76
C SER A 35 -8.43 10.87 20.65
N ARG A 36 -7.52 10.30 21.44
CA ARG A 36 -6.55 11.03 22.28
C ARG A 36 -5.20 11.25 21.59
N ALA A 37 -5.01 10.75 20.37
CA ALA A 37 -3.76 10.92 19.64
C ALA A 37 -3.43 12.39 19.43
N ALA A 38 -2.15 12.77 19.57
CA ALA A 38 -1.71 14.17 19.56
C ALA A 38 -2.09 14.92 18.27
N HIS A 39 -2.01 14.26 17.12
CA HIS A 39 -2.39 14.85 15.83
C HIS A 39 -3.91 15.09 15.68
N PHE A 40 -4.75 14.57 16.58
CA PHE A 40 -6.19 14.80 16.60
C PHE A 40 -6.67 15.82 17.64
N GLN A 41 -5.75 16.50 18.34
CA GLN A 41 -6.11 17.49 19.37
C GLN A 41 -6.30 18.92 18.82
N GLY A 42 -6.30 19.10 17.49
CA GLY A 42 -6.64 20.37 16.81
C GLY A 42 -5.46 21.31 16.53
N THR A 43 -4.28 21.09 17.13
CA THR A 43 -3.06 21.82 16.76
C THR A 43 -2.58 21.38 15.36
N PRO A 44 -2.23 22.31 14.45
CA PRO A 44 -1.65 21.95 13.16
C PRO A 44 -0.34 21.15 13.30
N VAL A 45 -0.23 20.05 12.56
CA VAL A 45 0.90 19.11 12.62
C VAL A 45 1.59 19.02 11.24
N PRO A 46 2.92 19.23 11.16
CA PRO A 46 3.66 18.98 9.92
C PRO A 46 3.54 17.53 9.47
N VAL A 47 3.25 17.33 8.18
CA VAL A 47 3.14 16.00 7.57
C VAL A 47 4.04 15.90 6.34
N LYS A 48 4.80 14.81 6.24
CA LYS A 48 5.45 14.40 5.00
C LYS A 48 4.61 13.29 4.38
N ILE A 49 4.25 13.46 3.11
CA ILE A 49 3.38 12.54 2.39
C ILE A 49 4.21 11.92 1.27
N ARG A 50 4.10 10.60 1.07
CA ARG A 50 4.64 9.92 -0.09
C ARG A 50 3.52 9.21 -0.83
N PHE A 51 3.33 9.62 -2.08
CA PHE A 51 2.55 8.87 -3.04
C PHE A 51 3.46 7.90 -3.80
N SER A 52 2.93 6.77 -4.23
CA SER A 52 3.71 5.78 -4.97
C SER A 52 2.85 4.86 -5.82
N ASP A 53 3.46 4.33 -6.87
CA ASP A 53 2.95 3.17 -7.58
C ASP A 53 3.11 1.92 -6.70
N GLY A 54 2.39 0.83 -6.96
CA GLY A 54 2.47 -0.43 -6.19
C GLY A 54 3.68 -1.29 -6.56
N ALA A 55 4.11 -1.19 -7.82
CA ALA A 55 5.07 -2.11 -8.43
C ALA A 55 6.47 -2.09 -7.79
N PRO A 56 7.22 -3.21 -7.92
CA PRO A 56 8.64 -3.26 -7.59
C PRO A 56 9.52 -2.52 -8.63
N ASP A 57 9.01 -2.27 -9.84
CA ASP A 57 9.74 -1.58 -10.89
C ASP A 57 9.76 -0.06 -10.67
N PRO A 58 10.93 0.57 -10.44
CA PRO A 58 11.05 2.02 -10.30
C PRO A 58 10.78 2.80 -11.60
N HIS A 59 10.69 2.12 -12.75
CA HIS A 59 10.49 2.73 -14.06
C HIS A 59 9.08 2.51 -14.63
N VAL A 60 8.18 1.87 -13.87
CA VAL A 60 6.80 1.65 -14.32
C VAL A 60 6.16 3.00 -14.70
N PRO A 61 5.50 3.11 -15.88
CA PRO A 61 4.74 4.30 -16.22
C PRO A 61 3.58 4.50 -15.23
N ASP A 62 3.34 5.73 -14.76
CA ASP A 62 2.30 5.97 -13.74
C ASP A 62 0.91 5.55 -14.23
N PHE A 63 0.65 5.59 -15.54
CA PHE A 63 -0.62 5.18 -16.14
C PHE A 63 -0.74 3.68 -16.43
N SER A 64 0.30 2.88 -16.16
CA SER A 64 0.28 1.43 -16.41
C SER A 64 -0.70 0.73 -15.47
N PRO A 65 -1.46 -0.27 -15.94
CA PRO A 65 -2.22 -1.18 -15.08
C PRO A 65 -1.34 -1.85 -14.01
N GLU A 66 -0.07 -2.11 -14.32
CA GLU A 66 0.88 -2.75 -13.39
C GLU A 66 1.34 -1.82 -12.26
N ALA A 67 1.06 -0.52 -12.37
CA ALA A 67 1.48 0.46 -11.38
C ALA A 67 0.53 0.52 -10.17
N GLY A 68 -0.59 -0.19 -10.18
CA GLY A 68 -1.53 -0.26 -9.06
C GLY A 68 -1.28 -1.43 -8.09
N PRO A 69 -1.89 -1.41 -6.88
CA PRO A 69 -2.60 -0.26 -6.30
C PRO A 69 -1.63 0.85 -5.85
N ARG A 70 -2.11 2.09 -5.75
CA ARG A 70 -1.28 3.26 -5.36
C ARG A 70 -1.09 3.31 -3.85
N GLY A 71 0.09 3.66 -3.39
CA GLY A 71 0.40 3.86 -1.99
C GLY A 71 0.27 5.32 -1.55
N LEU A 72 -0.20 5.54 -0.32
CA LEU A 72 -0.16 6.80 0.41
C LEU A 72 0.47 6.54 1.78
N ALA A 73 1.68 7.05 2.00
CA ALA A 73 2.32 7.03 3.31
C ALA A 73 2.40 8.45 3.87
N MET A 74 1.87 8.67 5.07
CA MET A 74 1.87 9.96 5.75
C MET A 74 2.65 9.85 7.05
N ARG A 75 3.66 10.69 7.24
CA ARG A 75 4.44 10.81 8.47
C ARG A 75 4.12 12.13 9.15
N PHE A 76 3.48 12.06 10.30
CA PHE A 76 3.21 13.20 11.17
C PHE A 76 4.40 13.43 12.10
N THR A 77 4.83 14.69 12.24
CA THR A 77 5.82 15.10 13.24
C THR A 77 5.11 15.77 14.41
N LEU A 78 4.91 15.04 15.49
CA LEU A 78 4.09 15.43 16.64
C LEU A 78 4.84 16.39 17.58
N PRO A 79 4.13 17.08 18.49
CA PRO A 79 4.76 17.81 19.60
C PRO A 79 5.74 16.93 20.37
N GLY A 80 6.90 17.48 20.75
CA GLY A 80 7.97 16.70 21.40
C GLY A 80 8.85 15.89 20.44
N GLY A 81 8.57 15.91 19.13
CA GLY A 81 9.40 15.26 18.11
C GLY A 81 9.04 13.80 17.83
N GLU A 82 8.01 13.27 18.49
CA GLU A 82 7.45 11.96 18.20
C GLU A 82 6.91 11.89 16.77
N LYS A 83 6.80 10.69 16.22
CA LYS A 83 6.35 10.46 14.84
C LYS A 83 5.26 9.40 14.81
N THR A 84 4.25 9.63 13.99
CA THR A 84 3.25 8.62 13.64
C THR A 84 3.23 8.47 12.14
N ASP A 85 3.23 7.22 11.68
CA ASP A 85 3.10 6.89 10.26
C ASP A 85 1.74 6.24 10.01
N ILE A 86 0.99 6.76 9.05
CA ILE A 86 -0.17 6.09 8.46
C ILE A 86 0.25 5.63 7.07
N VAL A 87 0.22 4.31 6.84
CA VAL A 87 0.53 3.70 5.55
C VAL A 87 -0.75 3.09 4.99
N ALA A 88 -1.19 3.61 3.86
CA ALA A 88 -2.46 3.31 3.20
C ALA A 88 -2.23 2.99 1.73
N MET A 89 -3.25 2.44 1.07
CA MET A 89 -3.25 2.19 -0.36
C MET A 89 -4.60 2.41 -1.02
N SER A 90 -4.62 2.52 -2.35
CA SER A 90 -5.82 2.81 -3.15
C SER A 90 -6.69 1.59 -3.43
N HIS A 91 -6.63 0.58 -2.56
CA HIS A 91 -7.54 -0.56 -2.57
C HIS A 91 -8.18 -0.67 -1.18
N ASN A 92 -9.50 -0.82 -1.14
CA ASN A 92 -10.23 -0.99 0.12
C ASN A 92 -10.18 -2.46 0.57
N GLY A 93 -9.03 -2.82 1.15
CA GLY A 93 -8.74 -4.18 1.58
C GLY A 93 -7.29 -4.53 1.29
N PHE A 94 -6.97 -5.81 1.49
CA PHE A 94 -5.66 -6.35 1.17
C PHE A 94 -5.80 -7.76 0.63
N VAL A 95 -4.77 -8.22 -0.09
CA VAL A 95 -4.81 -9.50 -0.83
C VAL A 95 -5.14 -10.70 0.05
N VAL A 96 -4.80 -10.65 1.34
CA VAL A 96 -5.09 -11.68 2.34
C VAL A 96 -5.26 -11.08 3.72
N GLY A 97 -5.95 -11.81 4.62
CA GLY A 97 -6.28 -11.34 5.97
C GLY A 97 -5.26 -11.68 7.07
N THR A 98 -4.22 -12.49 6.79
CA THR A 98 -3.24 -12.90 7.82
C THR A 98 -1.80 -12.85 7.31
N PRO A 99 -0.81 -12.66 8.21
CA PRO A 99 0.61 -12.74 7.83
C PRO A 99 1.02 -14.10 7.27
N ALA A 100 0.43 -15.19 7.77
CA ALA A 100 0.73 -16.55 7.31
C ALA A 100 0.28 -16.75 5.85
N GLU A 101 -0.93 -16.29 5.53
CA GLU A 101 -1.45 -16.29 4.15
C GLU A 101 -0.64 -15.39 3.23
N PHE A 102 -0.17 -14.24 3.73
CA PHE A 102 0.69 -13.36 2.95
C PHE A 102 2.01 -14.03 2.61
N LEU A 103 2.63 -14.72 3.57
CA LEU A 103 3.83 -15.51 3.31
C LEU A 103 3.56 -16.65 2.31
N ALA A 104 2.40 -17.32 2.37
CA ALA A 104 2.02 -18.36 1.44
C ALA A 104 1.89 -17.82 0.00
N LEU A 105 1.21 -16.68 -0.18
CA LEU A 105 1.13 -15.97 -1.46
C LEU A 105 2.52 -15.62 -2.00
N GLN A 106 3.38 -15.00 -1.18
CA GLN A 106 4.72 -14.60 -1.63
C GLN A 106 5.57 -15.82 -2.05
N LYS A 107 5.45 -16.95 -1.34
CA LYS A 107 6.10 -18.21 -1.75
C LYS A 107 5.57 -18.71 -3.10
N ALA A 108 4.26 -18.64 -3.33
CA ALA A 108 3.65 -19.02 -4.60
C ALA A 108 4.11 -18.12 -5.77
N VAL A 109 4.22 -16.81 -5.54
CA VAL A 109 4.76 -15.85 -6.53
C VAL A 109 6.20 -16.20 -6.88
N VAL A 110 7.06 -16.45 -5.90
CA VAL A 110 8.48 -16.78 -6.15
C VAL A 110 8.64 -18.13 -6.85
N ALA A 111 7.81 -19.11 -6.52
CA ALA A 111 7.83 -20.42 -7.17
C ALA A 111 7.24 -20.41 -8.59
N THR A 112 6.57 -19.33 -9.00
CA THR A 112 6.00 -19.19 -10.34
C THR A 112 7.10 -18.92 -11.36
N ASP A 113 7.11 -19.72 -12.42
CA ASP A 113 8.05 -19.67 -13.52
C ASP A 113 7.26 -19.55 -14.83
N PRO A 114 7.24 -18.36 -15.45
CA PRO A 114 6.50 -18.12 -16.69
C PRO A 114 6.93 -18.99 -17.88
N GLY A 115 8.08 -19.66 -17.81
CA GLY A 115 8.54 -20.61 -18.83
C GLY A 115 7.90 -22.00 -18.72
N LYS A 116 7.13 -22.29 -17.65
CA LYS A 116 6.49 -23.59 -17.42
C LYS A 116 5.00 -23.57 -17.80
N PRO A 117 4.41 -24.71 -18.18
CA PRO A 117 2.97 -24.79 -18.45
C PRO A 117 2.15 -24.54 -17.18
N HIS A 118 0.93 -24.04 -17.40
CA HIS A 118 -0.10 -23.85 -16.37
C HIS A 118 -0.59 -25.19 -15.76
N PRO A 119 -1.17 -25.18 -14.54
CA PRO A 119 -1.34 -24.02 -13.66
C PRO A 119 -0.07 -23.69 -12.87
N TRP A 120 0.23 -22.41 -12.76
CA TRP A 120 1.32 -21.90 -11.94
C TRP A 120 0.97 -21.94 -10.45
N PRO A 121 1.97 -22.01 -9.55
CA PRO A 121 1.74 -21.93 -8.11
C PRO A 121 0.90 -20.72 -7.68
N VAL A 122 1.13 -19.54 -8.26
CA VAL A 122 0.32 -18.35 -7.98
C VAL A 122 -1.14 -18.50 -8.43
N GLU A 123 -1.39 -19.18 -9.55
CA GLU A 123 -2.76 -19.43 -10.04
C GLU A 123 -3.50 -20.40 -9.12
N ASN A 124 -2.83 -21.43 -8.60
CA ASN A 124 -3.39 -22.33 -7.60
C ASN A 124 -3.74 -21.60 -6.30
N PHE A 125 -2.87 -20.68 -5.86
CA PHE A 125 -3.17 -19.83 -4.70
C PHE A 125 -4.40 -18.96 -4.96
N LEU A 126 -4.44 -18.22 -6.08
CA LEU A 126 -5.57 -17.35 -6.40
C LEU A 126 -6.87 -18.12 -6.62
N GLY A 127 -6.81 -19.32 -7.23
CA GLY A 127 -7.96 -20.20 -7.43
C GLY A 127 -8.58 -20.73 -6.12
N SER A 128 -7.79 -20.79 -5.05
CA SER A 128 -8.27 -21.17 -3.70
C SER A 128 -8.60 -19.97 -2.80
N HIS A 129 -8.29 -18.74 -3.24
CA HIS A 129 -8.47 -17.51 -2.47
C HIS A 129 -9.27 -16.47 -3.26
N PRO A 130 -10.62 -16.55 -3.29
CA PRO A 130 -11.46 -15.65 -4.09
C PRO A 130 -11.24 -14.16 -3.79
N LEU A 131 -10.97 -13.80 -2.54
CA LEU A 131 -10.67 -12.42 -2.15
C LEU A 131 -9.30 -11.95 -2.68
N ALA A 132 -8.30 -12.83 -2.72
CA ALA A 132 -6.99 -12.52 -3.29
C ALA A 132 -7.11 -12.33 -4.82
N LEU A 133 -7.87 -13.19 -5.49
CA LEU A 133 -8.15 -13.06 -6.91
C LEU A 133 -8.85 -11.73 -7.23
N LYS A 134 -9.89 -11.39 -6.45
CA LYS A 134 -10.59 -10.11 -6.56
C LYS A 134 -9.62 -8.93 -6.39
N PHE A 135 -8.77 -8.95 -5.37
CA PHE A 135 -7.78 -7.90 -5.13
C PHE A 135 -6.86 -7.71 -6.35
N VAL A 136 -6.32 -8.80 -6.91
CA VAL A 136 -5.43 -8.75 -8.08
C VAL A 136 -6.14 -8.16 -9.30
N GLN A 137 -7.39 -8.58 -9.55
CA GLN A 137 -8.20 -8.09 -10.67
C GLN A 137 -8.53 -6.60 -10.54
N GLU A 138 -8.79 -6.11 -9.33
CA GLU A 138 -9.11 -4.71 -9.07
C GLU A 138 -7.86 -3.80 -9.01
N SER A 139 -6.70 -4.36 -8.65
CA SER A 139 -5.45 -3.60 -8.51
C SER A 139 -4.91 -3.07 -9.83
N GLY A 140 -5.22 -3.73 -10.95
CA GLY A 140 -4.83 -3.31 -12.30
C GLY A 140 -5.89 -2.50 -13.05
N GLY A 141 -6.85 -1.90 -12.32
CA GLY A 141 -7.94 -1.12 -12.90
C GLY A 141 -7.50 0.17 -13.62
N THR A 142 -8.48 0.97 -14.03
CA THR A 142 -8.25 2.25 -14.71
C THR A 142 -7.32 3.14 -13.91
N ALA A 143 -6.21 3.57 -14.52
CA ALA A 143 -5.29 4.49 -13.87
C ALA A 143 -6.00 5.81 -13.53
N PRO A 144 -5.78 6.38 -12.33
CA PRO A 144 -6.37 7.65 -11.96
C PRO A 144 -5.76 8.79 -12.79
N ALA A 145 -6.50 9.90 -12.91
CA ALA A 145 -5.98 11.11 -13.54
C ALA A 145 -4.76 11.68 -12.79
N SER A 146 -4.68 11.48 -11.48
CA SER A 146 -3.52 11.81 -10.64
C SER A 146 -3.63 11.12 -9.27
N PHE A 147 -2.53 11.07 -8.51
CA PHE A 147 -2.55 10.61 -7.11
C PHE A 147 -3.54 11.36 -6.21
N GLY A 148 -3.86 12.62 -6.53
CA GLY A 148 -4.79 13.44 -5.76
C GLY A 148 -6.27 13.15 -6.05
N ALA A 149 -6.57 12.38 -7.10
CA ALA A 149 -7.93 11.97 -7.47
C ALA A 149 -8.28 10.56 -6.95
N GLU A 150 -7.45 9.97 -6.09
CA GLU A 150 -7.62 8.63 -5.55
C GLU A 150 -8.15 8.61 -4.12
N ALA A 151 -8.88 7.56 -3.79
CA ALA A 151 -9.20 7.21 -2.42
C ALA A 151 -8.11 6.30 -1.85
N TYR A 152 -7.75 6.50 -0.57
CA TYR A 152 -6.77 5.66 0.11
C TYR A 152 -7.34 5.11 1.40
N PHE A 153 -7.06 3.85 1.66
CA PHE A 153 -7.59 3.08 2.77
C PHE A 153 -6.43 2.51 3.58
N SER A 154 -6.53 2.64 4.90
CA SER A 154 -5.65 1.98 5.87
C SER A 154 -6.38 0.81 6.51
N ASN A 155 -5.64 -0.09 7.16
CA ASN A 155 -6.25 -1.12 7.99
C ASN A 155 -7.11 -0.49 9.09
N ALA A 156 -8.18 -1.17 9.48
CA ALA A 156 -8.85 -0.87 10.73
C ALA A 156 -7.82 -0.98 11.87
N LEU A 157 -7.63 0.10 12.63
CA LEU A 157 -6.95 0.01 13.91
C LEU A 157 -7.85 -0.87 14.78
N SER A 158 -7.44 -2.12 15.03
CA SER A 158 -8.17 -2.96 15.98
C SER A 158 -8.23 -2.20 17.31
N PRO A 159 -9.38 -2.18 18.00
CA PRO A 159 -9.40 -1.69 19.37
C PRO A 159 -8.41 -2.54 20.16
N LEU A 160 -7.39 -1.88 20.73
CA LEU A 160 -6.49 -2.49 21.70
C LEU A 160 -7.27 -2.84 22.98
#